data_AF-A0AAD7KYR6-F1
#
_entry.id   AF-A0AAD7KYR6-F1
#
_cell.length_a   1.000
_cell.length_b   1.000
_cell.length_c   1.000
_cell.angle_alpha   90.00
_cell.angle_beta   90.00
_cell.angle_gamma   90.00
#
_symmetry.space_group_name_H-M   'P 1'
#
loop_
_entity.id
_entity.type
_entity.pdbx_description
1 polymer ?
#
loop_
_entity_poly.entity_id
_entity_poly.type
_entity_poly.pdbx_seq_one_letter_code
_entity_poly.pdbx_strand_id
1 'polypeptide(L)'
;MRLLGLMPEQLTVRFTIELQKKSVVHGFPAGAGLNLGAGGHFSGGGYGYMMRKYGLSVDNIIDARIVDANSKILDRKSMGEDVFWAIRGGGGASFGVILSWKINLVKVPRKVTVVRINKTVEQGATDIVYRW
;
A
#
# COMPACT_ATOMS: atom_id res chain seq x y z
N MET A 1 -4.67 -14.78 -1.59
CA MET A 1 -3.86 -15.34 -0.47
C MET A 1 -4.45 -14.83 0.83
N ARG A 2 -4.97 -15.71 1.71
CA ARG A 2 -5.50 -15.32 3.04
C ARG A 2 -4.31 -15.11 3.99
N LEU A 3 -4.14 -13.92 4.55
CA LEU A 3 -3.08 -13.57 5.51
C LEU A 3 -3.60 -13.69 6.96
N LEU A 4 -4.00 -14.90 7.39
CA LEU A 4 -4.65 -15.14 8.69
C LEU A 4 -3.66 -15.43 9.85
N GLY A 5 -2.41 -14.97 9.79
CA GLY A 5 -1.42 -15.35 10.83
C GLY A 5 -0.26 -14.40 11.05
N LEU A 6 -0.41 -13.09 10.81
CA LEU A 6 0.68 -12.13 11.01
C LEU A 6 0.31 -11.13 12.10
N MET A 7 1.14 -11.06 13.14
CA MET A 7 1.02 -10.10 14.25
C MET A 7 1.05 -8.65 13.73
N PRO A 8 0.34 -7.71 14.38
CA PRO A 8 0.09 -6.36 13.84
C PRO A 8 1.34 -5.52 13.56
N GLU A 9 2.44 -5.73 14.29
CA GLU A 9 3.62 -4.86 14.23
C GLU A 9 4.63 -5.12 13.08
N GLN A 10 4.45 -6.09 12.19
CA GLN A 10 5.52 -6.50 11.23
C GLN A 10 5.08 -6.68 9.76
N LEU A 11 3.94 -6.15 9.33
CA LEU A 11 3.29 -6.61 8.10
C LEU A 11 3.95 -6.23 6.75
N THR A 12 4.75 -5.17 6.60
CA THR A 12 5.15 -4.71 5.25
C THR A 12 6.47 -5.31 4.73
N VAL A 13 7.50 -5.46 5.57
CA VAL A 13 8.78 -6.09 5.17
C VAL A 13 8.56 -7.54 4.71
N ARG A 14 7.80 -8.31 5.50
CA ARG A 14 7.48 -9.70 5.16
C ARG A 14 6.62 -9.76 3.90
N PHE A 15 5.67 -8.85 3.72
CA PHE A 15 4.76 -8.91 2.58
C PHE A 15 5.49 -8.87 1.22
N THR A 16 6.36 -7.88 0.97
CA THR A 16 7.04 -7.75 -0.33
C THR A 16 8.06 -8.87 -0.55
N ILE A 17 8.80 -9.27 0.50
CA ILE A 17 9.76 -10.38 0.43
C ILE A 17 9.04 -11.70 0.16
N GLU A 18 7.96 -12.00 0.88
CA GLU A 18 7.18 -13.22 0.70
C GLU A 18 6.46 -13.25 -0.65
N LEU A 19 6.02 -12.09 -1.16
CA LEU A 19 5.46 -11.98 -2.51
C LEU A 19 6.52 -12.33 -3.57
N GLN A 20 7.73 -11.76 -3.46
CA GLN A 20 8.80 -11.99 -4.42
C GLN A 20 9.27 -13.45 -4.42
N LYS A 21 9.33 -14.11 -3.25
CA LYS A 21 9.63 -15.54 -3.14
C LYS A 21 8.62 -16.40 -3.90
N LYS A 22 7.35 -15.98 -3.94
CA LYS A 22 6.27 -16.71 -4.63
C LYS A 22 6.16 -16.35 -6.10
N SER A 23 6.51 -15.13 -6.48
CA SER A 23 6.42 -14.69 -7.88
C SER A 23 7.32 -13.50 -8.16
N VAL A 24 8.15 -13.62 -9.19
CA VAL A 24 9.02 -12.54 -9.68
C VAL A 24 8.35 -11.63 -10.72
N VAL A 25 7.06 -11.85 -11.00
CA VAL A 25 6.27 -11.10 -11.99
C VAL A 25 4.99 -10.51 -11.41
N HIS A 26 4.81 -10.59 -10.09
CA HIS A 26 3.74 -9.90 -9.38
C HIS A 26 4.31 -8.96 -8.32
N GLY A 27 3.73 -7.78 -8.22
CA GLY A 27 4.05 -6.77 -7.22
C GLY A 27 2.77 -6.20 -6.62
N PHE A 28 2.95 -5.23 -5.73
CA PHE A 28 1.85 -4.45 -5.16
C PHE A 28 2.33 -2.99 -4.93
N PRO A 29 1.57 -1.97 -5.37
CA PRO A 29 1.98 -0.56 -5.30
C PRO A 29 1.85 0.01 -3.88
N ALA A 30 2.74 -0.44 -2.99
CA ALA A 30 2.93 0.11 -1.64
C ALA A 30 4.08 1.10 -1.57
N GLY A 31 4.31 1.64 -0.37
CA GLY A 31 5.34 2.61 -0.06
C GLY A 31 6.77 2.09 -0.21
N ALA A 32 7.68 3.05 -0.39
CA ALA A 32 9.10 2.78 -0.53
C ALA A 32 9.75 2.31 0.79
N GLY A 33 9.18 2.68 1.94
CA GLY A 33 9.67 2.30 3.25
C GLY A 33 9.32 0.85 3.60
N LEU A 34 10.33 0.06 3.98
CA LEU A 34 10.16 -1.36 4.29
C LEU A 34 9.38 -1.58 5.61
N ASN A 35 9.54 -0.68 6.59
CA ASN A 35 9.00 -0.84 7.95
C ASN A 35 7.60 -0.21 8.16
N LEU A 36 6.89 0.15 7.09
CA LEU A 36 5.55 0.74 7.23
C LEU A 36 4.56 -0.32 7.74
N GLY A 37 3.51 0.07 8.46
CA GLY A 37 2.42 -0.84 8.82
C GLY A 37 1.32 -0.83 7.77
N ALA A 38 0.85 -1.99 7.30
CA ALA A 38 -0.20 -2.07 6.26
C ALA A 38 -1.52 -1.40 6.70
N GLY A 39 -1.88 -1.47 7.99
CA GLY A 39 -3.07 -0.85 8.54
C GLY A 39 -3.11 0.66 8.28
N GLY A 40 -2.14 1.39 8.83
CA GLY A 40 -2.03 2.84 8.66
C GLY A 40 -1.66 3.27 7.24
N HIS A 41 -0.71 2.56 6.60
CA HIS A 41 -0.23 2.93 5.27
C HIS A 41 -1.34 2.85 4.21
N PHE A 42 -2.14 1.78 4.21
CA PHE A 42 -3.23 1.63 3.25
C PHE A 42 -4.40 2.53 3.59
N SER A 43 -4.77 2.67 4.86
CA SER A 43 -5.89 3.56 5.23
C SER A 43 -5.62 5.04 4.95
N GLY A 44 -4.36 5.45 4.87
CA GLY A 44 -3.93 6.77 4.41
C GLY A 44 -3.66 6.88 2.89
N GLY A 45 -3.98 5.86 2.09
CA GLY A 45 -3.80 5.85 0.63
C GLY A 45 -2.65 4.97 0.16
N GLY A 46 -1.44 5.25 0.64
CA GLY A 46 -0.24 4.45 0.36
C GLY A 46 0.37 4.70 -1.03
N TYR A 47 1.26 5.68 -1.13
CA TYR A 47 1.99 6.03 -2.35
C TYR A 47 3.40 5.42 -2.36
N GLY A 48 3.94 5.16 -3.56
CA GLY A 48 5.30 4.67 -3.75
C GLY A 48 5.74 4.71 -5.21
N TYR A 49 6.88 4.07 -5.52
CA TYR A 49 7.51 4.16 -6.85
C TYR A 49 6.63 3.66 -8.01
N MET A 50 5.63 2.83 -7.73
CA MET A 50 4.75 2.26 -8.74
C MET A 50 3.45 3.06 -8.96
N MET A 51 3.24 4.16 -8.22
CA MET A 51 1.96 4.89 -8.22
C MET A 51 1.56 5.43 -9.60
N ARG A 52 2.52 5.89 -10.39
CA ARG A 52 2.25 6.44 -11.74
C ARG A 52 1.68 5.41 -12.70
N LYS A 53 1.90 4.12 -12.46
CA LYS A 53 1.44 3.03 -13.34
C LYS A 53 0.21 2.30 -12.81
N TYR A 54 0.11 2.13 -11.49
CA TYR A 54 -0.92 1.28 -10.88
C TYR A 54 -1.80 1.99 -9.85
N GLY A 55 -1.66 3.31 -9.67
CA GLY A 55 -2.35 4.06 -8.64
C GLY A 55 -1.78 3.81 -7.24
N LEU A 56 -2.51 4.27 -6.23
CA LEU A 56 -2.19 4.08 -4.82
C LEU A 56 -2.44 2.63 -4.38
N SER A 57 -1.96 2.28 -3.17
CA SER A 57 -2.30 0.99 -2.56
C SER A 57 -3.81 0.79 -2.47
N VAL A 58 -4.56 1.85 -2.12
CA VAL A 58 -6.02 1.83 -1.97
C VAL A 58 -6.80 1.54 -3.24
N ASP A 59 -6.23 1.88 -4.41
CA ASP A 59 -6.85 1.59 -5.71
C ASP A 59 -6.81 0.09 -6.02
N ASN A 60 -5.95 -0.64 -5.32
CA ASN A 60 -5.73 -2.07 -5.48
C ASN A 60 -6.29 -2.90 -4.31
N ILE A 61 -7.09 -2.30 -3.43
CA ILE A 61 -7.79 -3.00 -2.34
C ILE A 61 -9.19 -3.41 -2.81
N ILE A 62 -9.50 -4.68 -2.66
CA ILE A 62 -10.78 -5.27 -3.13
C ILE A 62 -11.72 -5.67 -1.99
N ASP A 63 -11.21 -5.80 -0.75
CA ASP A 63 -11.97 -6.12 0.46
C ASP A 63 -11.16 -5.78 1.72
N ALA A 64 -11.80 -5.73 2.88
CA ALA A 64 -11.18 -5.50 4.18
C ALA A 64 -11.96 -6.20 5.30
N ARG A 65 -11.32 -6.42 6.45
CA ARG A 65 -12.02 -6.75 7.69
C ARG A 65 -11.76 -5.68 8.74
N ILE A 66 -12.79 -5.17 9.38
CA ILE A 66 -12.71 -4.15 10.43
C ILE A 66 -13.47 -4.59 11.69
N VAL A 67 -13.12 -3.99 12.83
CA VAL A 67 -13.96 -3.96 14.03
C VAL A 67 -14.58 -2.58 14.13
N ASP A 68 -15.91 -2.51 14.14
CA ASP A 68 -16.64 -1.24 14.31
C ASP A 68 -16.74 -0.81 15.78
N ALA A 69 -17.32 0.36 16.03
CA ALA A 69 -17.52 0.89 17.39
C ALA A 69 -18.46 0.01 18.26
N ASN A 70 -19.24 -0.88 17.65
CA ASN A 70 -20.15 -1.81 18.32
C ASN A 70 -19.49 -3.19 18.53
N SER A 71 -18.17 -3.30 18.37
CA SER A 71 -17.41 -4.55 18.51
C SER A 71 -17.82 -5.64 17.51
N LYS A 72 -18.40 -5.27 16.36
CA LYS A 72 -18.75 -6.21 15.28
C LYS A 72 -17.60 -6.31 14.28
N ILE A 73 -17.30 -7.54 13.85
CA ILE A 73 -16.37 -7.77 12.74
C ILE A 73 -17.13 -7.68 11.43
N LEU A 74 -16.76 -6.70 10.60
CA LEU A 74 -17.38 -6.44 9.31
C LEU A 74 -16.39 -6.70 8.17
N ASP A 75 -16.89 -7.31 7.10
CA ASP A 75 -16.25 -7.36 5.78
C ASP A 75 -16.82 -6.28 4.86
N ARG A 76 -16.35 -6.15 3.61
CA ARG A 76 -16.87 -5.13 2.67
C ARG A 76 -18.39 -5.15 2.55
N LYS A 77 -18.98 -6.34 2.42
CA LYS A 77 -20.42 -6.50 2.23
C LYS A 77 -21.20 -5.99 3.45
N SER A 78 -20.73 -6.31 4.65
CA SER A 78 -21.42 -5.97 5.90
C SER A 78 -21.11 -4.56 6.41
N MET A 79 -19.96 -3.96 6.06
CA MET A 79 -19.67 -2.56 6.38
C MET A 79 -20.34 -1.56 5.43
N GLY A 80 -20.71 -2.00 4.22
CA GLY A 80 -21.27 -1.15 3.18
C GLY A 80 -20.21 -0.36 2.38
N GLU A 81 -20.61 0.13 1.20
CA GLU A 81 -19.66 0.75 0.28
C GLU A 81 -19.16 2.12 0.77
N ASP A 82 -19.94 2.87 1.55
CA ASP A 82 -19.51 4.16 2.09
C ASP A 82 -18.35 4.02 3.08
N VAL A 83 -18.45 3.04 4.00
CA VAL A 83 -17.36 2.73 4.94
C VAL A 83 -16.18 2.14 4.19
N PHE A 84 -16.43 1.25 3.22
CA PHE A 84 -15.37 0.67 2.39
C PHE A 84 -14.62 1.73 1.55
N TRP A 85 -15.30 2.78 1.11
CA TRP A 85 -14.68 3.95 0.50
C TRP A 85 -13.86 4.75 1.52
N ALA A 86 -14.44 5.04 2.68
CA ALA A 86 -13.82 5.88 3.71
C ALA A 86 -12.51 5.30 4.26
N ILE A 87 -12.46 3.98 4.51
CA ILE A 87 -11.25 3.33 5.01
C ILE A 87 -10.11 3.29 3.98
N ARG A 88 -10.38 3.60 2.71
CA ARG A 88 -9.42 3.57 1.59
C ARG A 88 -8.88 4.97 1.26
N GLY A 89 -8.49 5.73 2.28
CA GLY A 89 -7.85 7.05 2.13
C GLY A 89 -8.23 8.06 3.21
N GLY A 90 -9.30 7.81 3.98
CA GLY A 90 -9.77 8.69 5.05
C GLY A 90 -8.94 8.67 6.34
N GLY A 91 -7.84 7.90 6.38
CA GLY A 91 -6.99 7.74 7.55
C GLY A 91 -7.44 6.63 8.50
N GLY A 92 -6.48 5.97 9.14
CA GLY A 92 -6.71 4.70 9.84
C GLY A 92 -7.40 4.74 11.19
N ALA A 93 -7.59 5.92 11.80
CA ALA A 93 -8.09 6.02 13.17
C ALA A 93 -9.60 6.34 13.26
N SER A 94 -10.25 6.71 12.15
CA SER A 94 -11.58 7.32 12.19
C SER A 94 -12.73 6.33 12.01
N PHE A 95 -12.49 5.17 11.39
CA PHE A 95 -13.56 4.30 10.85
C PHE A 95 -13.51 2.87 11.43
N GLY A 96 -12.99 2.73 12.64
CA GLY A 96 -12.82 1.44 13.32
C GLY A 96 -11.41 0.85 13.18
N VAL A 97 -11.23 -0.36 13.70
CA VAL A 97 -9.92 -1.04 13.73
C VAL A 97 -9.81 -1.99 12.56
N ILE A 98 -8.92 -1.70 11.62
CA ILE A 98 -8.67 -2.59 10.48
C ILE A 98 -7.86 -3.81 10.92
N LEU A 99 -8.44 -4.99 10.71
CA LEU A 99 -7.82 -6.29 11.02
C LEU A 99 -7.03 -6.84 9.83
N SER A 100 -7.55 -6.67 8.61
CA SER A 100 -6.90 -7.22 7.41
C SER A 100 -7.38 -6.54 6.13
N TRP A 101 -6.53 -6.61 5.10
CA TRP A 101 -6.81 -6.14 3.75
C TRP A 101 -6.77 -7.30 2.76
N LYS A 102 -7.67 -7.29 1.78
CA LYS A 102 -7.60 -8.13 0.59
C LYS A 102 -7.18 -7.25 -0.59
N ILE A 103 -6.04 -7.58 -1.17
CA ILE A 103 -5.41 -6.81 -2.22
C ILE A 103 -5.43 -7.55 -3.56
N ASN A 104 -5.45 -6.78 -4.64
CA ASN A 104 -5.17 -7.23 -5.98
C ASN A 104 -3.68 -7.03 -6.29
N LEU A 105 -3.02 -8.07 -6.81
CA LEU A 105 -1.62 -7.99 -7.21
C LEU A 105 -1.51 -7.49 -8.64
N VAL A 106 -0.49 -6.68 -8.91
CA VAL A 106 -0.22 -6.13 -10.24
C VAL A 106 0.90 -6.89 -10.92
N LYS A 107 0.88 -6.95 -12.26
CA LYS A 107 1.98 -7.56 -13.03
C LYS A 107 3.18 -6.61 -13.06
N VAL A 108 4.36 -7.14 -12.82
CA VAL A 108 5.63 -6.40 -12.96
C VAL A 108 6.57 -7.12 -13.92
N PRO A 109 7.41 -6.39 -14.69
CA PRO A 109 8.41 -7.03 -15.53
C PRO A 109 9.45 -7.74 -14.66
N ARG A 110 10.04 -8.83 -15.18
CA ARG A 110 11.11 -9.57 -14.48
C ARG A 110 12.35 -8.71 -14.21
N LYS A 111 12.58 -7.68 -15.02
CA LYS A 111 13.71 -6.77 -14.92
C LYS A 111 13.19 -5.34 -14.83
N VAL A 112 13.66 -4.62 -13.83
CA VAL A 112 13.42 -3.18 -13.63
C VAL A 112 14.76 -2.46 -13.61
N THR A 113 14.78 -1.22 -14.07
CA THR A 113 15.99 -0.37 -14.07
C THR A 113 15.76 0.80 -13.12
N VAL A 114 16.73 1.03 -12.23
CA VAL A 114 16.73 2.15 -11.28
C VAL A 114 17.95 3.00 -11.55
N VAL A 115 17.76 4.33 -11.63
CA VAL A 115 18.84 5.29 -11.84
C VAL A 115 18.76 6.33 -10.73
N ARG A 116 19.90 6.61 -10.09
CA ARG A 116 20.05 7.70 -9.10
C ARG A 116 21.08 8.69 -9.61
N ILE A 117 20.64 9.91 -9.89
CA ILE A 117 21.50 11.01 -10.33
C ILE A 117 21.50 12.05 -9.20
N ASN A 118 22.69 12.37 -8.68
CA ASN A 118 22.86 13.41 -7.68
C ASN A 118 23.45 14.65 -8.36
N LYS A 119 22.90 15.84 -8.07
CA LYS A 119 23.36 17.13 -8.59
C LYS A 119 23.39 18.15 -7.45
N THR A 120 24.48 18.90 -7.35
CA THR A 120 24.55 20.07 -6.46
C THR A 120 23.98 21.31 -7.15
N VAL A 121 23.78 22.38 -6.39
CA VAL A 121 23.30 23.66 -6.93
C VAL A 121 24.28 24.20 -7.97
N GLU A 122 25.59 24.10 -7.72
CA GLU A 122 26.67 24.51 -8.64
C GLU A 122 26.68 23.69 -9.93
N GLN A 123 26.16 22.46 -9.90
CA GLN A 123 26.02 21.59 -11.06
C GLN A 123 24.70 21.81 -11.83
N GLY A 124 23.98 22.89 -11.55
CA GLY A 124 22.73 23.25 -12.22
C GLY A 124 21.50 22.48 -11.71
N ALA A 125 21.46 22.08 -10.43
CA ALA A 125 20.30 21.37 -9.88
C ALA A 125 18.98 22.16 -10.03
N THR A 126 19.02 23.50 -9.93
CA THR A 126 17.84 24.36 -10.08
C THR A 126 17.18 24.23 -11.45
N ASP A 127 17.97 24.28 -12.52
CA ASP A 127 17.47 24.16 -13.91
C ASP A 127 16.94 22.76 -14.23
N ILE A 128 17.44 21.74 -13.53
CA ILE A 128 16.97 20.36 -13.68
C ILE A 128 15.62 20.20 -12.98
N VAL A 129 15.48 20.68 -11.74
CA VAL A 129 14.22 20.61 -10.99
C VAL A 129 13.13 21.45 -11.65
N TYR A 130 13.46 22.61 -12.21
CA TYR A 130 12.49 23.45 -12.93
C TYR A 130 11.85 22.75 -14.14
N ARG A 131 12.56 21.80 -14.77
CA ARG A 131 12.07 21.05 -15.93
C ARG A 131 11.44 19.70 -15.59
N TRP A 132 11.55 19.24 -14.35
CA TRP A 132 11.08 17.93 -13.90
C TRP A 132 9.57 17.93 -13.65
#